data_AF-A0AAJ0HSP6-F1
#
_entry.id   AF-A0AAJ0HSP6-F1
#
_cell.length_a   1.000
_cell.length_b   1.000
_cell.length_c   1.000
_cell.angle_alpha   90.00
_cell.angle_beta   90.00
_cell.angle_gamma   90.00
#
_symmetry.space_group_name_H-M   'P 1'
#
loop_
_entity.id
_entity.type
_entity.pdbx_description
1 polymer ?
#
loop_
_entity_poly.entity_id
_entity_poly.type
_entity_poly.pdbx_seq_one_letter_code
_entity_poly.pdbx_strand_id
1 'polypeptide(L)'
;MQTFIVALLGSQSHQRPRSKKKLAKQEGLYVPSGIFETVKSEYGAKQAMVEESWLQKLDEAYPNMPSPDRAEIFHLCSSHFSGRVTTPQMIHTAIAIQTYVRDRYTELNSLSLGELDKEAVSKAHQETSRILSIWHGKD
;
A
#
# COMPACT_ATOMS: atom_id res chain seq x y z
N MET A 1 71.78 -17.88 -32.31
CA MET A 1 71.31 -18.90 -33.27
C MET A 1 69.97 -19.41 -32.74
N GLN A 2 68.84 -19.10 -33.38
CA GLN A 2 68.28 -19.72 -34.59
C GLN A 2 67.22 -20.79 -34.23
N THR A 3 65.98 -20.29 -34.10
CA THR A 3 64.71 -20.76 -34.69
C THR A 3 64.14 -22.19 -34.59
N PHE A 4 62.79 -22.19 -34.38
CA PHE A 4 61.72 -23.05 -34.94
C PHE A 4 61.57 -24.50 -34.42
N ILE A 5 60.40 -25.18 -34.46
CA ILE A 5 58.95 -24.89 -34.31
C ILE A 5 58.23 -26.27 -34.22
N VAL A 6 57.18 -26.36 -33.39
CA VAL A 6 55.90 -27.12 -33.56
C VAL A 6 55.80 -28.66 -33.51
N ALA A 7 54.76 -29.08 -32.74
CA ALA A 7 53.86 -30.24 -32.86
C ALA A 7 54.38 -31.66 -32.56
N LEU A 8 53.62 -32.61 -31.99
CA LEU A 8 52.21 -32.68 -31.55
C LEU A 8 52.06 -33.98 -30.71
N LEU A 9 51.00 -34.00 -29.90
CA LEU A 9 50.21 -35.16 -29.45
C LEU A 9 50.81 -36.12 -28.40
N GLY A 10 50.13 -36.20 -27.25
CA GLY A 10 50.28 -37.36 -26.36
C GLY A 10 49.82 -37.17 -24.92
N SER A 11 48.55 -36.80 -24.72
CA SER A 11 47.73 -36.94 -23.51
C SER A 11 48.37 -37.51 -22.23
N GLN A 12 48.48 -36.71 -21.16
CA GLN A 12 48.25 -37.19 -19.79
C GLN A 12 47.59 -36.11 -18.90
N SER A 13 46.39 -36.46 -18.45
CA SER A 13 45.63 -36.01 -17.26
C SER A 13 46.07 -34.72 -16.57
N HIS A 14 45.44 -33.61 -16.92
CA HIS A 14 45.32 -32.46 -16.01
C HIS A 14 44.01 -32.56 -15.23
N GLN A 15 44.14 -32.67 -13.91
CA GLN A 15 43.06 -32.63 -12.95
C GLN A 15 42.13 -31.44 -13.25
N ARG A 16 40.82 -31.72 -13.42
CA ARG A 16 39.80 -30.66 -13.44
C ARG A 16 39.87 -29.89 -12.12
N PRO A 17 39.95 -28.55 -12.13
CA PRO A 17 39.64 -27.78 -10.93
C PRO A 17 38.18 -28.05 -10.56
N ARG A 18 37.98 -28.78 -9.47
CA ARG A 18 36.68 -28.89 -8.79
C ARG A 18 36.35 -27.51 -8.23
N SER A 19 35.07 -27.14 -8.37
CA SER A 19 34.41 -25.92 -7.91
C SER A 19 34.50 -24.70 -8.85
N LYS A 20 33.65 -24.71 -9.89
CA LYS A 20 32.90 -23.48 -10.19
C LYS A 20 32.00 -23.24 -8.98
N LYS A 21 32.45 -22.44 -8.00
CA LYS A 21 31.53 -21.78 -7.08
C LYS A 21 30.53 -21.06 -7.98
N LYS A 22 29.30 -21.57 -8.07
CA LYS A 22 28.19 -20.81 -8.63
C LYS A 22 28.15 -19.56 -7.77
N LEU A 23 28.67 -18.44 -8.29
CA LEU A 23 28.22 -17.13 -7.84
C LEU A 23 26.71 -17.20 -8.05
N ALA A 24 25.96 -17.35 -6.96
CA ALA A 24 24.54 -17.07 -7.01
C ALA A 24 24.45 -15.71 -7.66
N LYS A 25 23.90 -15.66 -8.88
CA LYS A 25 23.54 -14.40 -9.51
C LYS A 25 22.65 -13.73 -8.47
N GLN A 26 23.21 -12.73 -7.78
CA GLN A 26 22.46 -11.96 -6.82
C GLN A 26 21.53 -11.12 -7.68
N GLU A 27 20.36 -11.68 -7.99
CA GLU A 27 19.28 -10.97 -8.67
C GLU A 27 18.72 -9.97 -7.65
N GLY A 28 19.40 -8.83 -7.55
CA GLY A 28 19.05 -7.76 -6.63
C GLY A 28 19.97 -6.56 -6.86
N LEU A 29 19.37 -5.36 -6.85
CA LEU A 29 20.13 -4.12 -6.86
C LEU A 29 20.82 -3.97 -5.48
N TYR A 30 22.15 -3.98 -5.44
CA TYR A 30 22.86 -3.66 -4.22
C TYR A 30 22.69 -2.16 -3.92
N VAL A 31 22.07 -1.85 -2.78
CA VAL A 31 21.93 -0.48 -2.29
C VAL A 31 22.80 -0.35 -1.03
N PRO A 32 23.78 0.58 -1.01
CA PRO A 32 24.56 0.88 0.19
C PRO A 32 23.65 1.25 1.36
N SER A 33 23.96 0.74 2.56
CA SER A 33 23.13 0.93 3.76
C SER A 33 22.85 2.40 4.08
N GLY A 34 23.83 3.29 3.91
CA GLY A 34 23.64 4.72 4.12
C GLY A 34 22.59 5.34 3.18
N ILE A 35 22.57 4.90 1.91
CA ILE A 35 21.57 5.35 0.93
C ILE A 35 20.19 4.81 1.30
N PHE A 36 20.11 3.54 1.70
CA PHE A 36 18.85 2.94 2.12
C PHE A 36 18.24 3.66 3.33
N GLU A 37 19.02 3.92 4.39
CA GLU A 37 18.51 4.62 5.57
C GLU A 37 18.11 6.06 5.25
N THR A 38 18.83 6.74 4.35
CA THR A 38 18.46 8.09 3.89
C THR A 38 17.11 8.08 3.18
N VAL A 39 16.96 7.19 2.18
CA VAL A 39 15.71 7.06 1.42
C VAL A 39 14.55 6.65 2.32
N LYS A 40 14.79 5.75 3.28
CA LYS A 40 13.80 5.32 4.26
C LYS A 40 13.35 6.48 5.15
N SER A 41 14.28 7.31 5.63
CA SER A 41 13.98 8.50 6.42
C SER A 41 13.18 9.53 5.61
N GLU A 42 13.62 9.83 4.39
CA GLU A 42 12.91 10.76 3.50
C GLU A 42 11.50 10.27 3.14
N TYR A 43 11.35 8.96 2.92
CA TYR A 43 10.06 8.34 2.69
C TYR A 43 9.14 8.49 3.90
N GLY A 44 9.65 8.22 5.11
CA GLY A 44 8.88 8.42 6.35
C GLY A 44 8.45 9.87 6.56
N ALA A 45 9.34 10.83 6.28
CA ALA A 45 8.99 12.25 6.36
C ALA A 45 7.91 12.65 5.36
N LYS A 46 8.01 12.20 4.11
CA LYS A 46 6.98 12.44 3.08
C LYS A 46 5.65 11.79 3.45
N GLN A 47 5.68 10.59 4.01
CA GLN A 47 4.48 9.90 4.47
C GLN A 47 3.78 10.69 5.58
N ALA A 48 4.52 11.17 6.59
CA ALA A 48 3.98 11.98 7.66
C ALA A 48 3.32 13.28 7.15
N MET A 49 3.95 13.97 6.19
CA MET A 49 3.36 15.16 5.56
C MET A 49 2.05 14.85 4.81
N VAL A 50 1.97 13.70 4.14
CA VAL A 50 0.75 13.26 3.45
C VAL A 50 -0.34 12.93 4.46
N GLU A 51 -0.01 12.25 5.55
CA GLU A 51 -0.95 11.93 6.64
C GLU A 51 -1.51 13.19 7.30
N GLU A 52 -0.66 14.18 7.60
CA GLU A 52 -1.07 15.47 8.15
C GLU A 52 -1.98 16.24 7.19
N SER A 53 -1.60 16.36 5.92
CA SER A 53 -2.42 17.03 4.90
C SER A 53 -3.78 16.33 4.73
N TRP A 54 -3.82 15.01 4.86
CA TRP A 54 -5.05 14.25 4.80
C TRP A 54 -5.94 14.51 6.01
N LEU A 55 -5.37 14.51 7.22
CA LEU A 55 -6.12 14.81 8.46
C LEU A 55 -6.77 16.18 8.37
N GLN A 56 -6.01 17.18 7.92
CA GLN A 56 -6.54 18.52 7.72
C GLN A 56 -7.72 18.54 6.74
N LYS A 57 -7.61 17.85 5.59
CA LYS A 57 -8.71 17.77 4.61
C LYS A 57 -9.93 17.04 5.16
N LEU A 58 -9.72 16.02 6.00
CA LEU A 58 -10.82 15.32 6.66
C LEU A 58 -11.56 16.24 7.62
N ASP A 59 -10.81 17.00 8.42
CA ASP A 59 -11.35 17.96 9.39
C ASP A 59 -12.14 19.08 8.70
N GLU A 60 -11.63 19.56 7.56
CA GLU A 60 -12.31 20.55 6.72
C GLU A 60 -13.60 19.99 6.08
N ALA A 61 -13.55 18.75 5.59
CA ALA A 61 -14.69 18.14 4.90
C ALA A 61 -15.79 17.63 5.86
N TYR A 62 -15.41 17.21 7.07
CA TYR A 62 -16.32 16.61 8.04
C TYR A 62 -16.12 17.22 9.45
N PRO A 63 -16.39 18.52 9.63
CA PRO A 63 -16.13 19.22 10.88
C PRO A 63 -16.86 18.60 12.07
N ASN A 64 -18.04 18.02 11.85
CA ASN A 64 -18.89 17.44 12.88
C ASN A 64 -18.70 15.92 13.06
N MET A 65 -17.69 15.32 12.41
CA MET A 65 -17.39 13.90 12.60
C MET A 65 -16.97 13.62 14.05
N PRO A 66 -17.59 12.63 14.74
CA PRO A 66 -17.20 12.24 16.09
C PRO A 66 -15.75 11.79 16.15
N SER A 67 -15.05 12.13 17.23
CA SER A 67 -13.63 11.81 17.41
C SER A 67 -13.30 10.30 17.31
N PRO A 68 -14.13 9.37 17.84
CA PRO A 68 -13.88 7.93 17.70
C PRO A 68 -13.89 7.48 16.24
N ASP A 69 -14.87 7.94 15.45
CA ASP A 69 -14.98 7.61 14.04
C ASP A 69 -13.82 8.20 13.24
N ARG A 70 -13.41 9.42 13.57
CA ARG A 70 -12.27 10.09 12.95
C ARG A 70 -10.98 9.29 13.10
N ALA A 71 -10.70 8.81 14.32
CA ALA A 71 -9.52 8.02 14.60
C ALA A 71 -9.53 6.69 13.82
N GLU A 72 -10.69 6.05 13.72
CA GLU A 72 -10.83 4.77 13.03
C GLU A 72 -10.73 4.92 11.51
N ILE A 73 -11.36 5.95 10.93
CA ILE A 73 -11.25 6.30 9.51
C ILE A 73 -9.79 6.67 9.18
N PHE A 74 -9.10 7.41 10.04
CA PHE A 74 -7.68 7.71 9.87
C PHE A 74 -6.85 6.44 9.84
N HIS A 75 -7.07 5.52 10.78
CA HIS A 75 -6.38 4.23 10.82
C HIS A 75 -6.66 3.38 9.57
N LEU A 76 -7.91 3.33 9.11
CA LEU A 76 -8.29 2.63 7.89
C LEU A 76 -7.57 3.20 6.67
N CYS A 77 -7.53 4.54 6.55
CA CYS A 77 -6.88 5.18 5.41
C CYS A 77 -5.34 5.07 5.48
N SER A 78 -4.75 5.21 6.67
CA SER A 78 -3.30 5.08 6.89
C SER A 78 -2.77 3.68 6.58
N SER A 79 -3.55 2.64 6.94
CA SER A 79 -3.21 1.26 6.59
C SER A 79 -3.19 0.99 5.07
N HIS A 80 -3.98 1.76 4.29
CA HIS A 80 -3.99 1.67 2.84
C HIS A 80 -2.87 2.49 2.16
N PHE A 81 -2.34 3.51 2.82
CA PHE A 81 -1.24 4.33 2.29
C PHE A 81 0.12 3.59 2.27
N SER A 82 0.29 2.53 3.06
CA SER A 82 1.57 1.81 3.20
C SER A 82 1.97 0.91 2.02
N GLY A 83 1.27 0.96 0.87
CA GLY A 83 1.58 0.05 -0.25
C GLY A 83 1.30 0.54 -1.67
N ARG A 84 0.61 1.67 -1.88
CA ARG A 84 0.23 2.14 -3.22
C ARG A 84 0.39 3.65 -3.36
N VAL A 85 1.51 4.06 -3.93
CA VAL A 85 1.86 5.48 -4.20
C VAL A 85 1.09 6.07 -5.40
N THR A 86 0.27 5.30 -6.12
CA THR A 86 -0.07 5.61 -7.53
C THR A 86 -1.54 5.81 -7.88
N THR A 87 -2.46 6.02 -6.94
CA THR A 87 -3.87 6.31 -7.28
C THR A 87 -4.42 7.56 -6.60
N PRO A 88 -5.41 8.26 -7.19
CA PRO A 88 -5.94 9.50 -6.63
C PRO A 88 -6.50 9.26 -5.22
N GLN A 89 -5.77 9.73 -4.21
CA GLN A 89 -6.03 9.47 -2.78
C GLN A 89 -7.46 9.88 -2.35
N MET A 90 -8.08 10.83 -3.06
CA MET A 90 -9.42 11.33 -2.72
C MET A 90 -10.55 10.34 -3.05
N ILE A 91 -10.46 9.57 -4.14
CA ILE A 91 -11.53 8.64 -4.55
C ILE A 91 -11.62 7.45 -3.57
N HIS A 92 -10.48 6.91 -3.15
CA HIS A 92 -10.44 5.82 -2.17
C HIS A 92 -10.91 6.26 -0.78
N THR A 93 -10.62 7.51 -0.38
CA THR A 93 -11.03 8.02 0.93
C THR A 93 -12.54 8.20 1.04
N ALA A 94 -13.18 8.79 0.03
CA ALA A 94 -14.64 8.96 0.04
C ALA A 94 -15.37 7.61 0.09
N ILE A 95 -14.88 6.62 -0.67
CA ILE A 95 -15.40 5.24 -0.65
C ILE A 95 -15.16 4.59 0.72
N ALA A 96 -13.98 4.78 1.33
CA ALA A 96 -13.67 4.23 2.65
C ALA A 96 -14.56 4.81 3.74
N ILE A 97 -14.78 6.13 3.74
CA ILE A 97 -15.68 6.80 4.69
C ILE A 97 -17.12 6.31 4.49
N GLN A 98 -17.60 6.27 3.24
CA GLN A 98 -18.95 5.79 2.93
C GLN A 98 -19.15 4.33 3.36
N THR A 99 -18.17 3.48 3.09
CA THR A 99 -18.17 2.07 3.49
C THR A 99 -18.16 1.96 5.01
N TYR A 100 -17.30 2.71 5.69
CA TYR A 100 -17.24 2.74 7.15
C TYR A 100 -18.58 3.12 7.77
N VAL A 101 -19.19 4.22 7.30
CA VAL A 101 -20.47 4.68 7.83
C VAL A 101 -21.55 3.65 7.60
N ARG A 102 -21.66 3.13 6.37
CA ARG A 102 -22.62 2.09 6.03
C ARG A 102 -22.44 0.85 6.91
N ASP A 103 -21.22 0.37 7.04
CA ASP A 103 -20.93 -0.90 7.72
C ASP A 103 -21.10 -0.80 9.24
N ARG A 104 -20.86 0.39 9.82
CA ARG A 104 -20.94 0.62 11.27
C ARG A 104 -22.30 1.12 11.74
N TYR A 105 -22.99 1.91 10.92
CA TYR A 105 -24.25 2.56 11.29
C TYR A 105 -25.47 1.95 10.60
N THR A 106 -25.30 0.94 9.75
CA THR A 106 -26.41 0.25 9.11
C THR A 106 -26.28 -1.26 9.23
N GLU A 107 -27.40 -1.95 9.27
CA GLU A 107 -27.48 -3.42 9.34
C GLU A 107 -27.22 -4.10 7.98
N LEU A 108 -26.68 -3.36 6.99
CA LEU A 108 -26.48 -3.89 5.65
C LEU A 108 -25.52 -5.09 5.63
N ASN A 109 -24.50 -5.08 6.48
CA ASN A 109 -23.55 -6.19 6.61
C ASN A 109 -24.15 -7.45 7.26
N SER A 110 -25.27 -7.33 7.97
CA SER A 110 -26.00 -8.47 8.56
C SER A 110 -27.05 -9.08 7.62
N LEU A 111 -27.30 -8.48 6.45
CA LEU A 111 -28.22 -9.05 5.46
C LEU A 111 -27.52 -10.20 4.72
N SER A 112 -28.04 -11.42 4.90
CA SER A 112 -27.51 -12.61 4.23
C SER A 112 -27.60 -12.50 2.71
N LEU A 113 -26.56 -12.99 2.00
CA LEU A 113 -26.38 -12.96 0.54
C LEU A 113 -27.55 -13.52 -0.31
N GLY A 114 -28.53 -14.19 0.31
CA GLY A 114 -29.62 -14.88 -0.37
C GLY A 114 -30.71 -13.96 -0.93
N GLU A 115 -31.03 -12.86 -0.24
CA GLU A 115 -31.98 -11.85 -0.71
C GLU A 115 -31.55 -10.48 -0.16
N LEU A 116 -30.76 -9.74 -0.96
CA LEU A 116 -30.57 -8.31 -0.74
C LEU A 116 -31.91 -7.63 -0.98
N ASP A 117 -32.69 -7.46 0.09
CA ASP A 117 -33.90 -6.66 0.07
C ASP A 117 -33.54 -5.25 -0.41
N LYS A 118 -34.05 -4.90 -1.59
CA LYS A 118 -33.82 -3.60 -2.22
C LYS A 118 -34.26 -2.45 -1.31
N GLU A 119 -35.28 -2.68 -0.48
CA GLU A 119 -35.74 -1.70 0.48
C GLU A 119 -34.72 -1.49 1.60
N ALA A 120 -34.17 -2.57 2.16
CA ALA A 120 -33.10 -2.51 3.15
C ALA A 120 -31.83 -1.83 2.61
N VAL A 121 -31.45 -2.11 1.36
CA VAL A 121 -30.32 -1.44 0.69
C VAL A 121 -30.57 0.06 0.55
N SER A 122 -31.78 0.44 0.14
CA SER A 122 -32.18 1.84 -0.02
C SER A 122 -32.16 2.59 1.31
N LYS A 123 -32.72 1.98 2.38
CA LYS A 123 -32.70 2.55 3.73
C LYS A 123 -31.27 2.75 4.25
N ALA A 124 -30.39 1.76 4.04
CA ALA A 124 -28.97 1.89 4.41
C ALA A 124 -28.27 3.03 3.65
N HIS A 125 -28.54 3.21 2.36
CA HIS A 125 -28.00 4.33 1.58
C HIS A 125 -28.51 5.68 2.08
N GLN A 126 -29.81 5.77 2.38
CA GLN A 126 -30.42 7.00 2.91
C GLN A 126 -29.81 7.36 4.26
N GLU A 127 -29.68 6.40 5.17
CA GLU A 127 -29.11 6.62 6.49
C GLU A 127 -27.63 6.99 6.43
N THR A 128 -26.86 6.32 5.57
CA THR A 128 -25.46 6.68 5.30
C THR A 128 -25.37 8.12 4.81
N SER A 129 -26.22 8.51 3.87
CA SER A 129 -26.24 9.86 3.31
C SER A 129 -26.63 10.90 4.37
N ARG A 130 -27.58 10.58 5.24
CA ARG A 130 -28.00 11.42 6.37
C ARG A 130 -26.83 11.67 7.33
N ILE A 131 -26.16 10.61 7.78
CA ILE A 131 -25.01 10.72 8.71
C ILE A 131 -23.88 11.53 8.08
N LEU A 132 -23.55 11.27 6.81
CA LEU A 132 -22.52 12.04 6.11
C LEU A 132 -22.91 13.53 5.99
N SER A 133 -24.18 13.85 5.76
CA SER A 133 -24.67 15.24 5.72
C SER A 133 -24.45 15.95 7.06
N ILE A 134 -24.81 15.30 8.17
CA ILE A 134 -24.60 15.80 9.54
C ILE A 134 -23.11 16.07 9.78
N TRP A 135 -22.25 15.10 9.43
CA TRP A 135 -20.81 15.22 9.60
C TRP A 135 -20.21 16.35 8.75
N HIS A 136 -20.73 16.57 7.54
CA HIS A 136 -20.40 17.71 6.67
C HIS A 136 -20.88 19.06 7.22
N GLY A 137 -21.70 19.09 8.28
CA GLY A 137 -22.35 20.30 8.76
C GLY A 137 -23.44 20.81 7.83
N LYS A 138 -23.99 19.93 7.00
CA LYS A 138 -25.15 20.17 6.14
C LYS A 138 -26.38 19.62 6.84
N ASP A 139 -26.87 20.35 7.84
CA ASP A 139 -28.18 20.15 8.45
C ASP A 139 -28.95 21.48 8.45
#